data_AF-A0A3M1R9Y6-F1
#
_entry.id   AF-A0A3M1R9Y6-F1
#
_cell.length_a   1.000
_cell.length_b   1.000
_cell.length_c   1.000
_cell.angle_alpha   90.00
_cell.angle_beta   90.00
_cell.angle_gamma   90.00
#
_symmetry.space_group_name_H-M   'P 1'
#
loop_
_entity.id
_entity.type
_entity.pdbx_description
1 polymer ?
#
loop_
_entity_poly.entity_id
_entity_poly.type
_entity_poly.pdbx_seq_one_letter_code
_entity_poly.pdbx_strand_id
1 'polypeptide(L)'
;IRDFQPFYEWIGGATIFFLVSVPIVAAVGVLVGYIVSAIRYGPIEGGIAVARGLFSAFGNDFPHFSFRRTFAISYVAIKEAIRRKVLVVFALFAIVFLFAGLFLDVESEHPARLYLSFVLTTTTFLVLFLALFLSVFSLPSDIASRTIYTVVTKPVRAIEIVLGRIIGFAAVGTAILVVMTFVSYVFVVRGMRHEHAVDGALEAVTNAEGQREWVGKTTRDQHHRHSFRIGPDGKGVTDLQHQHWHEVVRLADGSVTFSEPKDELVARVPKFGRLRFLDRDGNPTEKGVNVGYVWDYRSYIEGGTKQAAIWTFENIRPEDFPDDRIALALNLSVFRTYKGDIKVPIRGVLYIQHPDPTKNLVAEPISFLSQEFQEQIIYIPRKMQRYRVTGEASEELDVFRDLIQDGQLVVKLQCDDHQQYFGVAPGDVYI
;
A
#
# COMPACT_ATOMS: atom_id res chain seq x y z
N ILE A 1 -14.13 -9.91 4.45
CA ILE A 1 -14.70 -8.63 3.93
C ILE A 1 -15.04 -7.63 5.06
N ARG A 2 -14.84 -7.95 6.36
CA ARG A 2 -15.09 -7.02 7.48
C ARG A 2 -13.86 -6.22 7.95
N ASP A 3 -12.69 -6.39 7.32
CA ASP A 3 -11.44 -5.70 7.72
C ASP A 3 -11.22 -4.31 7.12
N PHE A 4 -12.16 -3.81 6.32
CA PHE A 4 -12.11 -2.42 5.91
C PHE A 4 -12.58 -1.58 7.09
N GLN A 5 -11.72 -0.74 7.67
CA GLN A 5 -12.20 0.40 8.43
C GLN A 5 -13.17 1.14 7.52
N PRO A 6 -14.46 1.20 7.88
CA PRO A 6 -15.43 1.81 7.03
C PRO A 6 -15.02 3.25 6.76
N PHE A 7 -15.21 3.72 5.53
CA PHE A 7 -14.86 5.10 5.14
C PHE A 7 -15.40 6.15 6.13
N TYR A 8 -16.51 5.87 6.81
CA TYR A 8 -17.07 6.76 7.82
C TYR A 8 -16.20 6.94 9.08
N GLU A 9 -15.37 5.97 9.46
CA GLU A 9 -14.48 6.10 10.63
C GLU A 9 -13.40 7.17 10.38
N TRP A 10 -12.96 7.30 9.13
CA TRP A 10 -12.04 8.36 8.69
C TRP A 10 -12.69 9.74 8.67
N ILE A 11 -14.01 9.83 8.46
CA ILE A 11 -14.72 11.11 8.41
C ILE A 11 -14.58 11.85 9.74
N GLY A 12 -14.67 11.16 10.88
CA GLY A 12 -14.59 11.80 12.20
C GLY A 12 -13.27 12.55 12.42
N GLY A 13 -12.14 11.85 12.26
CA GLY A 13 -10.81 12.45 12.38
C GLY A 13 -10.55 13.53 11.33
N ALA A 14 -10.90 13.25 10.06
CA ALA A 14 -10.72 14.20 8.97
C ALA A 14 -11.55 15.48 9.16
N THR A 15 -12.75 15.38 9.73
CA THR A 15 -13.61 16.55 10.00
C THR A 15 -12.93 17.54 10.93
N ILE A 16 -12.24 17.05 11.97
CA ILE A 16 -11.47 17.92 12.87
C ILE A 16 -10.35 18.63 12.10
N PHE A 17 -9.59 17.89 11.27
CA PHE A 17 -8.57 18.50 10.42
C PHE A 17 -9.14 19.57 9.49
N PHE A 18 -10.29 19.34 8.85
CA PHE A 18 -10.93 20.34 7.99
C PHE A 18 -11.45 21.55 8.77
N LEU A 19 -12.05 21.35 9.94
CA LEU A 19 -12.51 22.43 10.81
C LEU A 19 -11.37 23.34 11.27
N VAL A 20 -10.16 22.80 11.42
CA VAL A 20 -8.95 23.58 11.73
C VAL A 20 -8.34 24.20 10.47
N SER A 21 -8.28 23.47 9.36
CA SER A 21 -7.59 23.94 8.15
C SER A 21 -8.33 25.07 7.44
N VAL A 22 -9.66 25.01 7.38
CA VAL A 22 -10.49 26.05 6.72
C VAL A 22 -10.28 27.45 7.31
N PRO A 23 -10.36 27.69 8.63
CA PRO A 23 -10.13 29.02 9.20
C PRO A 23 -8.69 29.47 9.02
N ILE A 24 -7.71 28.56 9.06
CA ILE A 24 -6.30 28.90 8.79
C ILE A 24 -6.15 29.42 7.35
N VAL A 25 -6.68 28.69 6.35
CA VAL A 25 -6.62 29.11 4.95
C VAL A 25 -7.38 30.41 4.74
N ALA A 26 -8.53 30.59 5.38
CA ALA A 26 -9.28 31.85 5.33
C ALA A 26 -8.48 33.02 5.93
N ALA A 27 -7.84 32.82 7.09
CA ALA A 27 -7.00 33.81 7.74
C ALA A 27 -5.79 34.19 6.88
N VAL A 28 -5.14 33.21 6.26
CA VAL A 28 -4.06 33.45 5.27
C VAL A 28 -4.58 34.24 4.08
N GLY A 29 -5.75 33.89 3.55
CA GLY A 29 -6.38 34.62 2.45
C GLY A 29 -6.69 36.08 2.79
N VAL A 30 -7.21 36.33 4.00
CA VAL A 30 -7.46 37.69 4.53
C VAL A 30 -6.15 38.45 4.71
N LEU A 31 -5.11 37.81 5.26
CA LEU A 31 -3.79 38.40 5.44
C LEU A 31 -3.16 38.79 4.09
N VAL A 32 -3.19 37.90 3.12
CA VAL A 32 -2.70 38.18 1.75
C VAL A 32 -3.51 39.30 1.12
N GLY A 33 -4.84 39.28 1.25
CA GLY A 33 -5.72 40.35 0.79
C GLY A 33 -5.39 41.71 1.43
N TYR A 34 -5.08 41.71 2.73
CA TYR A 34 -4.64 42.89 3.46
C TYR A 34 -3.29 43.39 2.95
N ILE A 35 -2.28 42.53 2.81
CA ILE A 35 -0.96 42.90 2.28
C ILE A 35 -1.10 43.55 0.91
N VAL A 36 -1.85 42.92 -0.01
CA VAL A 36 -2.06 43.45 -1.37
C VAL A 36 -2.81 44.79 -1.33
N SER A 37 -3.83 44.91 -0.48
CA SER A 37 -4.61 46.16 -0.36
C SER A 37 -3.80 47.28 0.29
N ALA A 38 -2.98 46.96 1.30
CA ALA A 38 -2.10 47.89 1.98
C ALA A 38 -1.03 48.44 1.04
N ILE A 39 -0.47 47.60 0.15
CA ILE A 39 0.49 48.03 -0.88
C ILE A 39 -0.18 48.98 -1.89
N ARG A 40 -1.44 48.74 -2.26
CA ARG A 40 -2.14 49.52 -3.30
C ARG A 40 -2.76 50.82 -2.80
N TYR A 41 -3.34 50.81 -1.60
CA TYR A 41 -4.18 51.90 -1.09
C TYR A 41 -3.64 52.52 0.21
N GLY A 42 -2.58 51.95 0.79
CA GLY A 42 -2.05 52.31 2.12
C GLY A 42 -2.61 51.43 3.25
N PRO A 43 -1.94 51.34 4.42
CA PRO A 43 -2.30 50.37 5.47
C PRO A 43 -3.71 50.53 6.02
N ILE A 44 -4.14 51.77 6.29
CA ILE A 44 -5.46 52.07 6.88
C ILE A 44 -6.58 51.79 5.88
N GLU A 45 -6.49 52.35 4.67
CA GLU A 45 -7.50 52.14 3.62
C GLU A 45 -7.55 50.68 3.15
N GLY A 46 -6.39 50.01 3.10
CA GLY A 46 -6.31 48.58 2.80
C GLY A 46 -7.03 47.73 3.86
N GLY A 47 -6.88 48.06 5.14
CA GLY A 47 -7.62 47.41 6.23
C GLY A 47 -9.14 47.62 6.11
N ILE A 48 -9.57 48.84 5.80
CA ILE A 48 -10.99 49.16 5.60
C ILE A 48 -11.56 48.41 4.38
N ALA A 49 -10.81 48.30 3.28
CA ALA A 49 -11.24 47.57 2.09
C ALA A 49 -11.48 46.07 2.39
N VAL A 50 -10.55 45.44 3.11
CA VAL A 50 -10.68 44.03 3.53
C VAL A 50 -11.85 43.86 4.51
N ALA A 51 -12.00 44.76 5.49
CA ALA A 51 -13.11 44.72 6.43
C ALA A 51 -14.46 44.84 5.71
N ARG A 52 -14.61 45.78 4.78
CA ARG A 52 -15.83 45.90 3.95
C ARG A 52 -16.12 44.62 3.17
N GLY A 53 -15.09 44.00 2.57
CA GLY A 53 -15.23 42.74 1.85
C GLY A 53 -15.67 41.58 2.75
N LEU A 54 -15.15 41.49 3.98
CA LEU A 54 -15.59 40.50 4.96
C LEU A 54 -17.02 40.75 5.42
N PHE A 55 -17.37 41.99 5.76
CA PHE A 55 -18.74 42.34 6.16
C PHE A 55 -19.75 42.12 5.04
N SER A 56 -19.40 42.40 3.77
CA SER A 56 -20.27 42.09 2.65
C SER A 56 -20.42 40.59 2.43
N ALA A 57 -19.35 39.81 2.63
CA ALA A 57 -19.41 38.36 2.55
C ALA A 57 -20.39 37.78 3.59
N PHE A 58 -20.22 38.09 4.87
CA PHE A 58 -21.05 37.56 5.96
C PHE A 58 -22.45 38.18 6.03
N GLY A 59 -22.57 39.49 5.78
CA GLY A 59 -23.83 40.22 5.92
C GLY A 59 -24.76 40.10 4.72
N ASN A 60 -24.22 39.95 3.50
CA ASN A 60 -25.02 39.93 2.29
C ASN A 60 -24.83 38.63 1.48
N ASP A 61 -23.60 38.19 1.20
CA ASP A 61 -23.35 37.10 0.24
C ASP A 61 -23.72 35.71 0.76
N PHE A 62 -23.34 35.36 1.98
CA PHE A 62 -23.67 34.06 2.59
C PHE A 62 -25.19 33.89 2.83
N PRO A 63 -25.92 34.85 3.43
CA PRO A 63 -27.33 34.65 3.79
C PRO A 63 -28.28 34.44 2.62
N HIS A 64 -28.01 35.04 1.44
CA HIS A 64 -28.83 34.81 0.24
C HIS A 64 -28.13 34.00 -0.85
N PHE A 65 -27.20 33.14 -0.44
CA PHE A 65 -26.60 32.13 -1.31
C PHE A 65 -27.69 31.22 -1.92
N SER A 66 -27.57 30.94 -3.22
CA SER A 66 -28.47 30.02 -3.92
C SER A 66 -27.70 28.86 -4.55
N PHE A 67 -28.05 27.64 -4.13
CA PHE A 67 -27.55 26.42 -4.75
C PHE A 67 -27.88 26.36 -6.25
N ARG A 68 -29.08 26.77 -6.66
CA ARG A 68 -29.52 26.69 -8.06
C ARG A 68 -28.66 27.55 -8.99
N ARG A 69 -28.30 28.78 -8.56
CA ARG A 69 -27.40 29.66 -9.32
C ARG A 69 -25.98 29.08 -9.38
N THR A 70 -25.49 28.58 -8.26
CA THR A 70 -24.16 27.96 -8.15
C THR A 70 -24.02 26.75 -9.08
N PHE A 71 -25.03 25.86 -9.13
CA PHE A 71 -25.05 24.72 -10.06
C PHE A 71 -25.16 25.15 -11.52
N ALA A 72 -25.91 26.21 -11.83
CA ALA A 72 -25.96 26.73 -13.20
C ALA A 72 -24.59 27.23 -13.68
N ILE A 73 -23.84 27.93 -12.81
CA ILE A 73 -22.47 28.39 -13.11
C ILE A 73 -21.52 27.19 -13.24
N SER A 74 -21.63 26.21 -12.33
CA SER A 74 -20.86 24.97 -12.39
C SER A 74 -21.05 24.25 -13.72
N TYR A 75 -22.28 24.14 -14.21
CA TYR A 75 -22.57 23.52 -15.49
C TYR A 75 -21.95 24.26 -16.69
N VAL A 76 -21.91 25.60 -16.64
CA VAL A 76 -21.20 26.40 -17.66
C VAL A 76 -19.70 26.17 -17.56
N ALA A 77 -19.12 26.15 -16.36
CA ALA A 77 -17.70 25.88 -16.13
C ALA A 77 -17.29 24.49 -16.63
N ILE A 78 -18.15 23.46 -16.46
CA ILE A 78 -17.93 22.11 -17.02
C ILE A 78 -17.81 22.17 -18.54
N LYS A 79 -18.77 22.82 -19.23
CA LYS A 79 -18.74 22.97 -20.69
C LYS A 79 -17.52 23.72 -21.18
N GLU A 80 -17.10 24.74 -20.43
CA GLU A 80 -15.92 25.54 -20.71
C GLU A 80 -14.64 24.69 -20.59
N ALA A 81 -14.49 23.96 -19.48
CA ALA A 81 -13.35 23.08 -19.25
C ALA A 81 -13.21 22.03 -20.36
N ILE A 82 -14.29 21.33 -20.73
CA ILE A 82 -14.26 20.32 -21.79
C ILE A 82 -13.80 20.91 -23.14
N ARG A 83 -14.23 22.14 -23.45
CA ARG A 83 -13.86 22.83 -24.71
C ARG A 83 -12.42 23.33 -24.74
N ARG A 84 -11.79 23.58 -23.59
CA ARG A 84 -10.40 24.07 -23.46
C ARG A 84 -9.36 22.95 -23.64
N LYS A 85 -9.57 22.05 -24.61
CA LYS A 85 -8.65 20.95 -24.94
C LYS A 85 -8.27 20.07 -23.74
N VAL A 86 -9.11 19.96 -22.72
CA VAL A 86 -8.85 19.07 -21.57
C VAL A 86 -8.70 17.61 -22.00
N LEU A 87 -9.35 17.22 -23.10
CA LEU A 87 -9.16 15.92 -23.74
C LEU A 87 -7.73 15.67 -24.25
N VAL A 88 -6.90 16.70 -24.40
CA VAL A 88 -5.46 16.54 -24.72
C VAL A 88 -4.73 15.88 -23.56
N VAL A 89 -5.12 16.14 -22.30
CA VAL A 89 -4.55 15.43 -21.15
C VAL A 89 -4.88 13.94 -21.23
N PHE A 90 -6.11 13.61 -21.66
CA PHE A 90 -6.49 12.21 -21.89
C PHE A 90 -5.71 11.57 -23.05
N ALA A 91 -5.50 12.29 -24.16
CA ALA A 91 -4.68 11.79 -25.26
C ALA A 91 -3.21 11.59 -24.85
N LEU A 92 -2.65 12.53 -24.10
CA LEU A 92 -1.31 12.42 -23.52
C LEU A 92 -1.20 11.21 -22.59
N PHE A 93 -2.19 11.01 -21.71
CA PHE A 93 -2.28 9.85 -20.84
C PHE A 93 -2.25 8.54 -21.63
N ALA A 94 -3.08 8.42 -22.68
CA ALA A 94 -3.11 7.24 -23.53
C ALA A 94 -1.76 6.97 -24.22
N ILE A 95 -1.08 8.02 -24.70
CA ILE A 95 0.26 7.90 -25.30
C ILE A 95 1.27 7.41 -24.26
N VAL A 96 1.31 8.03 -23.07
CA VAL A 96 2.23 7.63 -22.00
C VAL A 96 2.05 6.16 -21.64
N PHE A 97 0.81 5.66 -21.59
CA PHE A 97 0.51 4.27 -21.26
C PHE A 97 0.86 3.30 -22.39
N LEU A 98 0.68 3.71 -23.65
CA LEU A 98 1.13 2.93 -24.80
C LEU A 98 2.65 2.72 -24.77
N PHE A 99 3.41 3.78 -24.49
CA PHE A 99 4.86 3.67 -24.30
C PHE A 99 5.22 2.86 -23.05
N ALA A 100 4.52 3.08 -21.93
CA ALA A 100 4.76 2.32 -20.71
C ALA A 100 4.62 0.81 -20.94
N GLY A 101 3.56 0.37 -21.62
CA GLY A 101 3.36 -1.05 -21.94
C GLY A 101 4.49 -1.69 -22.75
N LEU A 102 5.32 -0.91 -23.45
CA LEU A 102 6.48 -1.41 -24.18
C LEU A 102 7.74 -1.59 -23.30
N PHE A 103 7.83 -0.89 -22.16
CA PHE A 103 9.08 -0.77 -21.40
C PHE A 103 8.96 -1.06 -19.91
N LEU A 104 7.75 -1.30 -19.38
CA LEU A 104 7.55 -1.38 -17.93
C LEU A 104 8.15 -2.65 -17.31
N ASP A 105 8.18 -3.76 -18.03
CA ASP A 105 8.33 -5.09 -17.43
C ASP A 105 9.72 -5.73 -17.57
N VAL A 106 10.78 -4.93 -17.63
CA VAL A 106 12.13 -5.49 -17.84
C VAL A 106 12.70 -5.97 -16.49
N GLU A 107 12.48 -7.26 -16.18
CA GLU A 107 13.16 -8.04 -15.12
C GLU A 107 12.85 -7.63 -13.65
N SER A 108 11.70 -7.02 -13.37
CA SER A 108 11.34 -6.66 -11.99
C SER A 108 10.73 -7.84 -11.22
N GLU A 109 11.27 -8.18 -10.05
CA GLU A 109 10.74 -9.18 -9.10
C GLU A 109 9.36 -8.80 -8.50
N HIS A 110 8.91 -7.56 -8.68
CA HIS A 110 7.65 -7.03 -8.14
C HIS A 110 6.83 -6.31 -9.21
N PRO A 111 6.36 -7.03 -10.26
CA PRO A 111 5.71 -6.42 -11.42
C PRO A 111 4.43 -5.68 -11.00
N ALA A 112 3.59 -6.27 -10.15
CA ALA A 112 2.37 -5.64 -9.66
C ALA A 112 2.61 -4.27 -9.00
N ARG A 113 3.62 -4.16 -8.12
CA ARG A 113 3.98 -2.89 -7.48
C ARG A 113 4.43 -1.87 -8.52
N LEU A 114 5.19 -2.28 -9.53
CA LEU A 114 5.69 -1.40 -10.57
C LEU A 114 4.55 -0.85 -11.45
N TYR A 115 3.67 -1.72 -11.94
CA TYR A 115 2.47 -1.34 -12.71
C TYR A 115 1.58 -0.40 -11.91
N LEU A 116 1.23 -0.75 -10.67
CA LEU A 116 0.39 0.08 -9.81
C LEU A 116 1.03 1.43 -9.50
N SER A 117 2.31 1.45 -9.11
CA SER A 117 3.00 2.69 -8.76
C SER A 117 3.11 3.63 -9.96
N PHE A 118 3.46 3.10 -11.14
CA PHE A 118 3.54 3.89 -12.36
C PHE A 118 2.20 4.52 -12.72
N VAL A 119 1.13 3.71 -12.72
CA VAL A 119 -0.22 4.13 -13.09
C VAL A 119 -0.78 5.18 -12.14
N LEU A 120 -0.65 4.94 -10.82
CA LEU A 120 -1.11 5.87 -9.79
C LEU A 120 -0.31 7.19 -9.83
N THR A 121 1.02 7.11 -9.98
CA THR A 121 1.90 8.29 -10.03
C THR A 121 1.62 9.13 -11.26
N THR A 122 1.55 8.51 -12.44
CA THR A 122 1.29 9.20 -13.70
C THR A 122 -0.09 9.87 -13.69
N THR A 123 -1.12 9.16 -13.22
CA THR A 123 -2.47 9.72 -13.07
C THR A 123 -2.48 10.91 -12.12
N THR A 124 -1.78 10.80 -10.98
CA THR A 124 -1.66 11.88 -9.99
C THR A 124 -1.07 13.14 -10.60
N PHE A 125 0.07 13.04 -11.26
CA PHE A 125 0.73 14.21 -11.87
C PHE A 125 -0.14 14.84 -12.96
N LEU A 126 -0.71 14.03 -13.86
CA LEU A 126 -1.52 14.56 -14.96
C LEU A 126 -2.78 15.28 -14.48
N VAL A 127 -3.47 14.71 -13.48
CA VAL A 127 -4.66 15.33 -12.90
C VAL A 127 -4.31 16.57 -12.10
N LEU A 128 -3.18 16.56 -11.38
CA LEU A 128 -2.69 17.73 -10.65
C LEU A 128 -2.36 18.88 -11.61
N PHE A 129 -1.63 18.63 -12.69
CA PHE A 129 -1.34 19.64 -13.70
C PHE A 129 -2.63 20.16 -14.36
N LEU A 130 -3.56 19.28 -14.71
CA LEU A 130 -4.86 19.67 -15.26
C LEU A 130 -5.62 20.58 -14.30
N ALA A 131 -5.74 20.18 -13.02
CA ALA A 131 -6.45 20.95 -12.01
C ALA A 131 -5.79 22.32 -11.77
N LEU A 132 -4.45 22.36 -11.73
CA LEU A 132 -3.67 23.59 -11.61
C LEU A 132 -3.96 24.54 -12.78
N PHE A 133 -3.84 24.08 -14.02
CA PHE A 133 -4.05 24.93 -15.20
C PHE A 133 -5.49 25.40 -15.33
N LEU A 134 -6.48 24.52 -15.11
CA LEU A 134 -7.89 24.90 -15.12
C LEU A 134 -8.18 25.97 -14.05
N SER A 135 -7.63 25.80 -12.85
CA SER A 135 -7.88 26.72 -11.74
C SER A 135 -7.19 28.08 -11.95
N VAL A 136 -5.91 28.08 -12.33
CA VAL A 136 -5.10 29.29 -12.50
C VAL A 136 -5.63 30.16 -13.64
N PHE A 137 -6.03 29.57 -14.78
CA PHE A 137 -6.45 30.35 -15.94
C PHE A 137 -7.96 30.62 -16.01
N SER A 138 -8.76 29.96 -15.17
CA SER A 138 -10.22 30.07 -15.15
C SER A 138 -10.72 31.52 -15.12
N LEU A 139 -10.45 32.27 -14.05
CA LEU A 139 -10.94 33.64 -13.90
C LEU A 139 -10.14 34.67 -14.72
N PRO A 140 -8.80 34.58 -14.81
CA PRO A 140 -8.04 35.53 -15.62
C PRO A 140 -8.46 35.52 -17.10
N SER A 141 -8.74 34.34 -17.67
CA SER A 141 -9.16 34.26 -19.07
C SER A 141 -10.58 34.78 -19.31
N ASP A 142 -11.47 34.64 -18.32
CA ASP A 142 -12.80 35.26 -18.32
C ASP A 142 -12.74 36.79 -18.29
N ILE A 143 -11.80 37.35 -17.52
CA ILE A 143 -11.54 38.80 -17.45
C ILE A 143 -10.96 39.28 -18.77
N ALA A 144 -9.93 38.61 -19.29
CA ALA A 144 -9.28 38.96 -20.55
C ALA A 144 -10.26 38.93 -21.73
N SER A 145 -11.15 37.93 -21.78
CA SER A 145 -12.19 37.80 -22.81
C SER A 145 -13.43 38.67 -22.57
N ARG A 146 -13.47 39.44 -21.46
CA ARG A 146 -14.60 40.28 -21.04
C ARG A 146 -15.91 39.51 -20.79
N THR A 147 -15.87 38.18 -20.77
CA THR A 147 -17.04 37.33 -20.54
C THR A 147 -17.62 37.55 -19.14
N ILE A 148 -16.75 37.77 -18.14
CA ILE A 148 -17.17 38.01 -16.75
C ILE A 148 -18.13 39.18 -16.59
N TYR A 149 -17.98 40.24 -17.39
CA TYR A 149 -18.84 41.43 -17.34
C TYR A 149 -20.30 41.13 -17.70
N THR A 150 -20.55 40.08 -18.47
CA THR A 150 -21.91 39.62 -18.80
C THR A 150 -22.55 38.77 -17.70
N VAL A 151 -21.72 38.22 -16.80
CA VAL A 151 -22.17 37.39 -15.67
C VAL A 151 -22.47 38.26 -14.46
N VAL A 152 -21.60 39.24 -14.16
CA VAL A 152 -21.75 40.12 -12.99
C VAL A 152 -22.87 41.16 -13.13
N THR A 153 -23.42 41.37 -14.33
CA THR A 153 -24.62 42.19 -14.54
C THR A 153 -25.91 41.47 -14.12
N LYS A 154 -25.87 40.13 -13.99
CA LYS A 154 -26.97 39.34 -13.43
C LYS A 154 -26.86 39.36 -11.90
N PRO A 155 -27.97 39.16 -11.16
CA PRO A 155 -27.96 39.12 -9.69
C PRO A 155 -27.32 37.81 -9.18
N VAL A 156 -26.02 37.65 -9.42
CA VAL A 156 -25.18 36.50 -9.07
C VAL A 156 -24.05 37.02 -8.19
N ARG A 157 -23.80 36.37 -7.07
CA ARG A 157 -22.78 36.81 -6.09
C ARG A 157 -21.39 36.29 -6.45
N ALA A 158 -20.35 36.98 -5.97
CA ALA A 158 -18.96 36.57 -6.18
C ALA A 158 -18.69 35.15 -5.65
N ILE A 159 -19.21 34.82 -4.46
CA ILE A 159 -19.05 33.48 -3.86
C ILE A 159 -19.71 32.39 -4.71
N GLU A 160 -20.85 32.66 -5.35
CA GLU A 160 -21.55 31.70 -6.22
C GLU A 160 -20.76 31.45 -7.51
N ILE A 161 -20.09 32.48 -8.04
CA ILE A 161 -19.22 32.36 -9.21
C ILE A 161 -18.02 31.47 -8.89
N VAL A 162 -17.33 31.75 -7.78
CA VAL A 162 -16.14 31.00 -7.37
C VAL A 162 -16.49 29.56 -7.01
N LEU A 163 -17.49 29.35 -6.16
CA LEU A 163 -17.94 28.00 -5.77
C LEU A 163 -18.47 27.21 -6.97
N GLY A 164 -19.23 27.86 -7.86
CA GLY A 164 -19.72 27.21 -9.08
C GLY A 164 -18.57 26.70 -9.94
N ARG A 165 -17.53 27.51 -10.14
CA ARG A 165 -16.32 27.10 -10.86
C ARG A 165 -15.56 25.97 -10.15
N ILE A 166 -15.38 26.06 -8.83
CA ILE A 166 -14.72 24.99 -8.04
C ILE A 166 -15.47 23.67 -8.21
N ILE A 167 -16.79 23.66 -8.01
CA ILE A 167 -17.63 22.46 -8.16
C ILE A 167 -17.57 21.95 -9.60
N GLY A 168 -17.62 22.85 -10.59
CA GLY A 168 -17.56 22.48 -12.01
C GLY A 168 -16.24 21.81 -12.39
N PHE A 169 -15.09 22.38 -11.99
CA PHE A 169 -13.79 21.78 -12.28
C PHE A 169 -13.53 20.52 -11.46
N ALA A 170 -13.99 20.45 -10.22
CA ALA A 170 -13.93 19.23 -9.42
C ALA A 170 -14.73 18.10 -10.08
N ALA A 171 -15.93 18.40 -10.62
CA ALA A 171 -16.73 17.43 -11.36
C ALA A 171 -16.03 16.95 -12.64
N VAL A 172 -15.41 17.85 -13.41
CA VAL A 172 -14.62 17.48 -14.60
C VAL A 172 -13.42 16.62 -14.23
N GLY A 173 -12.65 17.02 -13.21
CA GLY A 173 -11.51 16.25 -12.72
C GLY A 173 -11.92 14.86 -12.24
N THR A 174 -13.04 14.76 -11.52
CA THR A 174 -13.60 13.48 -11.05
C THR A 174 -14.03 12.60 -12.22
N ALA A 175 -14.73 13.16 -13.22
CA ALA A 175 -15.15 12.41 -14.40
C ALA A 175 -13.94 11.87 -15.18
N ILE A 176 -12.90 12.68 -15.34
CA ILE A 176 -11.65 12.26 -15.99
C ILE A 176 -10.95 11.18 -15.17
N LEU A 177 -10.88 11.32 -13.85
CA LEU A 177 -10.35 10.30 -12.95
C LEU A 177 -11.07 8.97 -13.13
N VAL A 178 -12.41 8.95 -13.21
CA VAL A 178 -13.17 7.72 -13.44
C VAL A 178 -12.76 7.04 -14.75
N VAL A 179 -12.62 7.81 -15.83
CA VAL A 179 -12.17 7.26 -17.13
C VAL A 179 -10.72 6.76 -17.04
N MET A 180 -9.82 7.53 -16.42
CA MET A 180 -8.43 7.13 -16.21
C MET A 180 -8.32 5.88 -15.35
N THR A 181 -9.16 5.73 -14.31
CA THR A 181 -9.25 4.51 -13.50
C THR A 181 -9.66 3.31 -14.35
N PHE A 182 -10.66 3.45 -15.21
CA PHE A 182 -11.07 2.38 -16.10
C PHE A 182 -9.95 1.93 -17.04
N VAL A 183 -9.30 2.87 -17.74
CA VAL A 183 -8.19 2.57 -18.66
C VAL A 183 -7.00 1.97 -17.90
N SER A 184 -6.67 2.54 -16.74
CA SER A 184 -5.64 2.05 -15.83
C SER A 184 -5.88 0.61 -15.38
N TYR A 185 -7.12 0.30 -14.99
CA TYR A 185 -7.50 -1.04 -14.60
C TYR A 185 -7.30 -2.04 -15.74
N VAL A 186 -7.78 -1.71 -16.95
CA VAL A 186 -7.60 -2.55 -18.13
C VAL A 186 -6.11 -2.73 -18.47
N PHE A 187 -5.32 -1.67 -18.37
CA PHE A 187 -3.87 -1.71 -18.62
C PHE A 187 -3.14 -2.63 -17.65
N VAL A 188 -3.41 -2.52 -16.34
CA VAL A 188 -2.76 -3.35 -15.30
C VAL A 188 -3.16 -4.81 -15.47
N VAL A 189 -4.46 -5.11 -15.56
CA VAL A 189 -4.95 -6.50 -15.67
C VAL A 189 -4.44 -7.18 -16.95
N ARG A 190 -4.42 -6.45 -18.08
CA ARG A 190 -3.90 -7.03 -19.33
C ARG A 190 -2.39 -7.09 -19.40
N GLY A 191 -1.68 -6.13 -18.80
CA GLY A 191 -0.22 -6.08 -18.82
C GLY A 191 0.42 -7.24 -18.05
N MET A 192 -0.21 -7.62 -16.93
CA MET A 192 0.31 -8.68 -16.07
C MET A 192 -0.21 -10.08 -16.41
N ARG A 193 -1.30 -10.18 -17.18
CA ARG A 193 -1.79 -11.48 -17.63
C ARG A 193 -0.75 -12.14 -18.54
N HIS A 194 -0.25 -13.28 -18.10
CA HIS A 194 0.59 -14.16 -18.89
C HIS A 194 0.21 -15.62 -18.64
N GLU A 195 0.62 -16.47 -19.56
CA GLU A 195 0.46 -17.91 -19.49
C GLU A 195 1.83 -18.53 -19.72
N HIS A 196 2.05 -19.66 -19.06
CA HIS A 196 3.25 -20.46 -19.20
C HIS A 196 2.93 -21.77 -19.89
N ALA A 197 3.92 -22.31 -20.60
CA ALA A 197 3.91 -23.68 -21.09
C ALA A 197 5.00 -24.49 -20.39
N VAL A 198 4.99 -25.81 -20.57
CA VAL A 198 6.07 -26.66 -20.08
C VAL A 198 7.32 -26.47 -20.95
N ASP A 199 8.45 -26.19 -20.31
CA ASP A 199 9.76 -26.14 -20.97
C ASP A 199 10.45 -27.50 -20.86
N GLY A 200 10.51 -28.23 -21.97
CA GLY A 200 11.16 -29.53 -22.06
C GLY A 200 10.32 -30.71 -21.57
N ALA A 201 11.00 -31.79 -21.18
CA ALA A 201 10.38 -33.04 -20.73
C ALA A 201 10.15 -33.05 -19.21
N LEU A 202 9.07 -33.70 -18.78
CA LEU A 202 8.79 -33.90 -17.35
C LEU A 202 9.68 -35.00 -16.79
N GLU A 203 10.28 -34.75 -15.63
CA GLU A 203 11.06 -35.73 -14.89
C GLU A 203 10.17 -36.44 -13.87
N ALA A 204 10.09 -37.77 -13.93
CA ALA A 204 9.37 -38.56 -12.94
C ALA A 204 10.26 -38.79 -11.71
N VAL A 205 9.84 -38.29 -10.56
CA VAL A 205 10.53 -38.41 -9.27
C VAL A 205 9.65 -39.21 -8.32
N THR A 206 10.25 -40.06 -7.49
CA THR A 206 9.52 -40.79 -6.45
C THR A 206 9.61 -40.01 -5.15
N ASN A 207 8.48 -39.72 -4.52
CA ASN A 207 8.42 -38.99 -3.26
C ASN A 207 8.82 -39.89 -2.07
N ALA A 208 8.90 -39.30 -0.86
CA ALA A 208 9.29 -40.01 0.36
C ALA A 208 8.34 -41.16 0.75
N GLU A 209 7.08 -41.12 0.26
CA GLU A 209 6.07 -42.16 0.47
C GLU A 209 6.03 -43.21 -0.66
N GLY A 210 6.96 -43.16 -1.63
CA GLY A 210 7.04 -44.12 -2.73
C GLY A 210 6.08 -43.83 -3.90
N GLN A 211 5.41 -42.67 -3.92
CA GLN A 211 4.48 -42.26 -4.97
C GLN A 211 5.21 -41.52 -6.10
N ARG A 212 4.70 -41.63 -7.33
CA ARG A 212 5.28 -40.94 -8.51
C ARG A 212 4.78 -39.49 -8.58
N GLU A 213 5.72 -38.57 -8.59
CA GLU A 213 5.52 -37.15 -8.86
C GLU A 213 6.19 -36.76 -10.18
N TRP A 214 5.68 -35.73 -10.84
CA TRP A 214 6.29 -35.15 -12.03
C TRP A 214 6.85 -33.78 -11.70
N VAL A 215 8.13 -33.55 -12.02
CA VAL A 215 8.81 -32.28 -11.82
C VAL A 215 9.14 -31.67 -13.18
N GLY A 216 8.94 -30.37 -13.31
CA GLY A 216 9.21 -29.64 -14.54
C GLY A 216 9.49 -28.17 -14.30
N LYS A 217 9.84 -27.47 -15.39
CA LYS A 217 9.99 -26.02 -15.43
C LYS A 217 9.07 -25.43 -16.49
N THR A 218 8.64 -24.20 -16.29
CA THR A 218 7.88 -23.48 -17.30
C THR A 218 8.79 -22.80 -18.32
N THR A 219 8.20 -22.45 -19.47
CA THR A 219 8.80 -21.54 -20.45
C THR A 219 9.10 -20.19 -19.82
N ARG A 220 10.09 -19.49 -20.38
CA ARG A 220 10.42 -18.13 -19.93
C ARG A 220 9.52 -17.13 -20.62
N ASP A 221 8.43 -16.77 -19.96
CA ASP A 221 7.46 -15.76 -20.41
C ASP A 221 7.48 -14.58 -19.43
N GLN A 222 7.26 -13.36 -19.94
CA GLN A 222 7.36 -12.12 -19.14
C GLN A 222 8.62 -12.09 -18.23
N HIS A 223 9.76 -12.46 -18.81
CA HIS A 223 11.09 -12.43 -18.18
C HIS A 223 11.35 -13.42 -17.03
N HIS A 224 10.38 -14.25 -16.65
CA HIS A 224 10.52 -15.21 -15.55
C HIS A 224 10.02 -16.62 -15.91
N ARG A 225 10.28 -17.58 -15.01
CA ARG A 225 9.85 -18.98 -15.15
C ARG A 225 9.69 -19.59 -13.77
N HIS A 226 8.87 -20.62 -13.70
CA HIS A 226 8.57 -21.36 -12.50
C HIS A 226 9.12 -22.78 -12.55
N SER A 227 9.33 -23.35 -11.38
CA SER A 227 9.44 -24.79 -11.19
C SER A 227 8.14 -25.34 -10.60
N PHE A 228 7.72 -26.52 -11.01
CA PHE A 228 6.47 -27.11 -10.52
C PHE A 228 6.60 -28.60 -10.26
N ARG A 229 5.71 -29.09 -9.39
CA ARG A 229 5.58 -30.51 -9.08
C ARG A 229 4.11 -30.92 -9.17
N ILE A 230 3.84 -32.04 -9.82
CA ILE A 230 2.51 -32.60 -9.99
C ILE A 230 2.43 -33.90 -9.20
N GLY A 231 1.45 -33.97 -8.30
CA GLY A 231 1.16 -35.15 -7.51
C GLY A 231 0.50 -36.29 -8.29
N PRO A 232 0.26 -37.43 -7.64
CA PRO A 232 -0.37 -38.61 -8.26
C PRO A 232 -1.81 -38.36 -8.75
N ASP A 233 -2.48 -37.36 -8.18
CA ASP A 233 -3.82 -36.89 -8.54
C ASP A 233 -3.84 -36.04 -9.82
N GLY A 234 -2.67 -35.79 -10.43
CA GLY A 234 -2.53 -34.98 -11.63
C GLY A 234 -2.65 -33.48 -11.37
N LYS A 235 -2.62 -33.03 -10.11
CA LYS A 235 -2.65 -31.62 -9.74
C LYS A 235 -1.37 -31.21 -9.04
N GLY A 236 -1.07 -29.93 -9.11
CA GLY A 236 0.12 -29.35 -8.52
C GLY A 236 0.05 -27.84 -8.48
N VAL A 237 1.10 -27.24 -7.95
CA VAL A 237 1.30 -25.79 -7.96
C VAL A 237 2.73 -25.50 -8.37
N THR A 238 2.96 -24.32 -8.94
CA THR A 238 4.31 -23.80 -9.15
C THR A 238 4.92 -23.30 -7.84
N ASP A 239 6.23 -23.10 -7.84
CA ASP A 239 6.89 -22.24 -6.87
C ASP A 239 6.40 -20.78 -7.02
N LEU A 240 6.64 -20.00 -5.97
CA LEU A 240 6.35 -18.56 -5.97
C LEU A 240 7.51 -17.84 -6.67
N GLN A 241 7.23 -17.19 -7.79
CA GLN A 241 8.17 -16.29 -8.47
C GLN A 241 7.41 -15.00 -8.78
N HIS A 242 8.10 -13.85 -8.74
CA HIS A 242 7.47 -12.55 -9.04
C HIS A 242 6.14 -12.29 -8.28
N GLN A 243 6.06 -12.79 -7.03
CA GLN A 243 4.89 -12.68 -6.14
C GLN A 243 3.59 -13.34 -6.62
N HIS A 244 3.67 -14.30 -7.54
CA HIS A 244 2.52 -15.09 -7.94
C HIS A 244 2.90 -16.56 -8.17
N TRP A 245 1.89 -17.40 -8.32
CA TRP A 245 2.02 -18.82 -8.60
C TRP A 245 0.86 -19.28 -9.50
N HIS A 246 0.98 -20.48 -10.07
CA HIS A 246 -0.02 -21.06 -10.94
C HIS A 246 -0.44 -22.43 -10.42
N GLU A 247 -1.74 -22.75 -10.55
CA GLU A 247 -2.21 -24.12 -10.44
C GLU A 247 -1.80 -24.89 -11.68
N VAL A 248 -1.34 -26.12 -11.49
CA VAL A 248 -0.88 -27.01 -12.55
C VAL A 248 -1.79 -28.22 -12.59
N VAL A 249 -2.32 -28.52 -13.78
CA VAL A 249 -3.15 -29.71 -13.99
C VAL A 249 -2.58 -30.49 -15.17
N ARG A 250 -2.31 -31.78 -14.93
CA ARG A 250 -1.98 -32.74 -15.96
C ARG A 250 -3.25 -33.43 -16.43
N LEU A 251 -3.60 -33.22 -17.70
CA LEU A 251 -4.77 -33.81 -18.33
C LEU A 251 -4.52 -35.29 -18.67
N ALA A 252 -5.60 -36.03 -18.91
CA ALA A 252 -5.56 -37.47 -19.19
C ALA A 252 -4.78 -37.81 -20.47
N ASP A 253 -4.66 -36.87 -21.41
CA ASP A 253 -3.86 -36.98 -22.63
C ASP A 253 -2.36 -36.75 -22.42
N GLY A 254 -1.95 -36.43 -21.18
CA GLY A 254 -0.56 -36.17 -20.80
C GLY A 254 -0.11 -34.72 -20.99
N SER A 255 -0.95 -33.84 -21.52
CA SER A 255 -0.69 -32.41 -21.57
C SER A 255 -0.77 -31.77 -20.19
N VAL A 256 -0.06 -30.67 -20.00
CA VAL A 256 -0.03 -29.92 -18.73
C VAL A 256 -0.48 -28.50 -19.01
N THR A 257 -1.43 -28.03 -18.22
CA THR A 257 -1.99 -26.68 -18.31
C THR A 257 -1.74 -25.92 -17.01
N PHE A 258 -1.52 -24.62 -17.14
CA PHE A 258 -1.32 -23.70 -16.03
C PHE A 258 -2.53 -22.77 -15.92
N SER A 259 -2.93 -22.40 -14.71
CA SER A 259 -3.97 -21.39 -14.50
C SER A 259 -3.46 -19.97 -14.84
N GLU A 260 -4.36 -18.99 -14.85
CA GLU A 260 -3.96 -17.58 -14.74
C GLU A 260 -3.16 -17.35 -13.43
N PRO A 261 -2.26 -16.34 -13.38
CA PRO A 261 -1.50 -16.00 -12.17
C PRO A 261 -2.40 -15.83 -10.94
N LYS A 262 -2.04 -16.51 -9.85
CA LYS A 262 -2.70 -16.40 -8.54
C LYS A 262 -1.92 -15.47 -7.62
N ASP A 263 -2.64 -14.70 -6.83
CA ASP A 263 -2.11 -13.79 -5.81
C ASP A 263 -1.21 -12.64 -6.31
N GLU A 264 -1.22 -12.36 -7.61
CA GLU A 264 -0.43 -11.28 -8.22
C GLU A 264 -0.93 -9.87 -7.82
N LEU A 265 -2.25 -9.68 -7.72
CA LEU A 265 -2.92 -8.42 -7.34
C LEU A 265 -3.65 -8.54 -6.01
N VAL A 266 -2.93 -8.87 -4.93
CA VAL A 266 -3.56 -8.94 -3.61
C VAL A 266 -3.43 -7.61 -2.90
N ALA A 267 -4.58 -7.01 -2.58
CA ALA A 267 -4.65 -5.92 -1.61
C ALA A 267 -4.51 -6.52 -0.21
N ARG A 268 -3.26 -6.67 0.26
CA ARG A 268 -2.99 -7.13 1.62
C ARG A 268 -3.35 -6.01 2.60
N VAL A 269 -4.05 -6.37 3.67
CA VAL A 269 -4.31 -5.46 4.79
C VAL A 269 -3.36 -5.88 5.91
N PRO A 270 -2.15 -5.29 5.98
CA PRO A 270 -1.18 -5.70 6.97
C PRO A 270 -1.71 -5.40 8.38
N LYS A 271 -1.76 -6.41 9.24
CA LYS A 271 -1.97 -6.24 10.68
C LYS A 271 -0.60 -6.02 11.32
N PHE A 272 -0.28 -4.76 11.59
CA PHE A 272 0.96 -4.39 12.26
C PHE A 272 0.90 -4.66 13.77
N GLY A 273 2.01 -5.15 14.32
CA GLY A 273 2.16 -5.41 15.75
C GLY A 273 2.89 -4.29 16.49
N ARG A 274 2.73 -4.26 17.82
CA ARG A 274 3.55 -3.42 18.71
C ARG A 274 4.90 -4.10 18.94
N LEU A 275 5.98 -3.38 18.62
CA LEU A 275 7.35 -3.87 18.73
C LEU A 275 7.98 -3.46 20.08
N ARG A 276 8.65 -4.42 20.74
CA ARG A 276 9.55 -4.22 21.88
C ARG A 276 10.84 -5.01 21.70
N PHE A 277 11.91 -4.60 22.40
CA PHE A 277 13.21 -5.25 22.29
C PHE A 277 13.63 -5.92 23.61
N LEU A 278 14.48 -6.93 23.48
CA LEU A 278 15.29 -7.48 24.57
C LEU A 278 16.76 -7.11 24.35
N ASP A 279 17.52 -6.94 25.43
CA ASP A 279 18.96 -6.76 25.40
C ASP A 279 19.71 -8.10 25.20
N ARG A 280 21.05 -8.03 25.20
CA ARG A 280 21.93 -9.20 25.01
C ARG A 280 21.71 -10.31 26.04
N ASP A 281 21.27 -9.97 27.24
CA ASP A 281 21.03 -10.87 28.36
C ASP A 281 19.58 -11.37 28.43
N GLY A 282 18.69 -10.79 27.62
CA GLY A 282 17.28 -11.12 27.53
C GLY A 282 16.36 -10.22 28.38
N ASN A 283 16.86 -9.12 28.93
CA ASN A 283 16.04 -8.16 29.68
C ASN A 283 15.34 -7.17 28.75
N PRO A 284 14.17 -6.62 29.12
CA PRO A 284 13.49 -5.61 28.31
C PRO A 284 14.33 -4.36 28.07
N THR A 285 14.33 -3.86 26.83
CA THR A 285 14.96 -2.58 26.44
C THR A 285 14.07 -1.82 25.46
N GLU A 286 14.20 -0.50 25.42
CA GLU A 286 13.41 0.36 24.53
C GLU A 286 13.83 0.22 23.06
N LYS A 287 15.12 -0.02 22.80
CA LYS A 287 15.69 -0.11 21.44
C LYS A 287 16.75 -1.20 21.35
N GLY A 288 16.91 -1.73 20.14
CA GLY A 288 18.05 -2.57 19.78
C GLY A 288 19.34 -1.77 19.59
N VAL A 289 20.34 -2.41 19.00
CA VAL A 289 21.65 -1.83 18.71
C VAL A 289 21.58 -0.91 17.48
N ASN A 290 22.30 0.22 17.50
CA ASN A 290 22.58 0.99 16.28
C ASN A 290 23.94 0.54 15.71
N VAL A 291 23.95 0.12 14.44
CA VAL A 291 25.12 -0.41 13.72
C VAL A 291 25.92 0.66 12.96
N GLY A 292 25.69 1.95 13.26
CA GLY A 292 26.37 3.11 12.64
C GLY A 292 25.56 3.82 11.56
N TYR A 293 24.26 3.55 11.43
CA TYR A 293 23.40 4.28 10.51
C TYR A 293 22.89 5.58 11.13
N VAL A 294 22.82 6.64 10.30
CA VAL A 294 22.29 7.97 10.69
C VAL A 294 20.77 7.93 10.87
N TRP A 295 20.07 7.05 10.15
CA TRP A 295 18.63 6.87 10.24
C TRP A 295 18.29 5.79 11.27
N ASP A 296 17.70 6.20 12.39
CA ASP A 296 17.30 5.34 13.51
C ASP A 296 15.92 4.66 13.31
N TYR A 297 15.43 4.58 12.07
CA TYR A 297 14.13 3.95 11.80
C TYR A 297 14.14 2.45 12.18
N ARG A 298 15.22 1.74 11.86
CA ARG A 298 15.45 0.34 12.23
C ARG A 298 16.43 0.22 13.38
N SER A 299 16.12 -0.64 14.34
CA SER A 299 17.04 -1.07 15.40
C SER A 299 17.48 -2.50 15.17
N TYR A 300 18.70 -2.84 15.58
CA TYR A 300 19.31 -4.13 15.24
C TYR A 300 19.36 -5.08 16.44
N ILE A 301 19.14 -6.38 16.17
CA ILE A 301 19.28 -7.46 17.14
C ILE A 301 20.55 -8.27 16.84
N GLU A 302 21.42 -8.42 17.84
CA GLU A 302 22.68 -9.15 17.76
C GLU A 302 22.46 -10.67 17.76
N GLY A 303 22.99 -11.33 16.75
CA GLY A 303 22.90 -12.77 16.59
C GLY A 303 23.82 -13.55 17.52
N GLY A 304 23.40 -14.76 17.87
CA GLY A 304 24.10 -15.62 18.83
C GLY A 304 23.99 -15.14 20.29
N THR A 305 23.03 -14.26 20.59
CA THR A 305 22.75 -13.74 21.94
C THR A 305 21.29 -13.93 22.32
N LYS A 306 20.88 -13.54 23.55
CA LYS A 306 19.47 -13.54 23.95
C LYS A 306 18.68 -12.33 23.46
N GLN A 307 19.33 -11.40 22.78
CA GLN A 307 18.69 -10.25 22.17
C GLN A 307 17.61 -10.71 21.17
N ALA A 308 16.48 -10.00 21.21
CA ALA A 308 15.31 -10.35 20.43
C ALA A 308 14.45 -9.13 20.15
N ALA A 309 13.69 -9.20 19.07
CA ALA A 309 12.61 -8.28 18.77
C ALA A 309 11.29 -9.03 18.95
N ILE A 310 10.32 -8.43 19.64
CA ILE A 310 9.05 -9.06 19.98
C ILE A 310 7.91 -8.19 19.45
N TRP A 311 7.08 -8.80 18.61
CA TRP A 311 5.83 -8.21 18.14
C TRP A 311 4.66 -8.78 18.92
N THR A 312 3.79 -7.90 19.38
CA THR A 312 2.46 -8.23 19.88
C THR A 312 1.43 -7.74 18.87
N PHE A 313 0.76 -8.68 18.21
CA PHE A 313 -0.36 -8.41 17.32
C PHE A 313 -1.66 -8.44 18.10
N GLU A 314 -2.64 -7.64 17.68
CA GLU A 314 -3.95 -7.53 18.31
C GLU A 314 -5.05 -7.86 17.30
N ASN A 315 -6.24 -8.21 17.79
CA ASN A 315 -7.40 -8.56 16.97
C ASN A 315 -7.13 -9.71 15.97
N ILE A 316 -6.41 -10.73 16.42
CA ILE A 316 -6.19 -11.97 15.67
C ILE A 316 -7.32 -12.95 15.99
N ARG A 317 -8.13 -13.28 14.97
CA ARG A 317 -9.27 -14.19 15.10
C ARG A 317 -9.15 -15.34 14.10
N PRO A 318 -9.58 -16.57 14.45
CA PRO A 318 -9.53 -17.70 13.53
C PRO A 318 -10.29 -17.45 12.22
N GLU A 319 -11.40 -16.70 12.28
CA GLU A 319 -12.23 -16.34 11.12
C GLU A 319 -11.50 -15.52 10.04
N ASP A 320 -10.40 -14.86 10.40
CA ASP A 320 -9.59 -14.06 9.47
C ASP A 320 -8.63 -14.94 8.64
N PHE A 321 -8.47 -16.22 9.01
CA PHE A 321 -7.49 -17.15 8.43
C PHE A 321 -8.18 -18.43 7.93
N PRO A 322 -8.88 -18.38 6.77
CA PRO A 322 -9.66 -19.52 6.25
C PRO A 322 -8.81 -20.75 5.89
N ASP A 323 -7.52 -20.55 5.65
CA ASP A 323 -6.57 -21.62 5.31
C ASP A 323 -5.95 -22.31 6.55
N ASP A 324 -6.45 -22.03 7.76
CA ASP A 324 -5.90 -22.55 9.03
C ASP A 324 -4.38 -22.26 9.20
N ARG A 325 -3.91 -21.15 8.64
CA ARG A 325 -2.51 -20.69 8.74
C ARG A 325 -2.45 -19.18 8.83
N ILE A 326 -1.53 -18.67 9.65
CA ILE A 326 -1.24 -17.24 9.76
C ILE A 326 -0.04 -16.94 8.87
N ALA A 327 -0.20 -16.09 7.86
CA ALA A 327 0.90 -15.62 7.02
C ALA A 327 1.63 -14.49 7.76
N LEU A 328 2.87 -14.72 8.18
CA LEU A 328 3.71 -13.70 8.80
C LEU A 328 4.72 -13.18 7.77
N ALA A 329 4.52 -11.96 7.30
CA ALA A 329 5.44 -11.29 6.39
C ALA A 329 6.59 -10.62 7.15
N LEU A 330 7.81 -10.79 6.64
CA LEU A 330 9.05 -10.29 7.21
C LEU A 330 9.82 -9.48 6.15
N ASN A 331 10.23 -8.27 6.49
CA ASN A 331 11.10 -7.41 5.69
C ASN A 331 12.31 -6.99 6.54
N LEU A 332 13.23 -7.94 6.72
CA LEU A 332 14.36 -7.77 7.63
C LEU A 332 15.54 -7.08 6.92
N SER A 333 16.20 -6.16 7.62
CA SER A 333 17.53 -5.68 7.23
C SER A 333 18.57 -6.67 7.74
N VAL A 334 19.59 -6.98 6.95
CA VAL A 334 20.74 -7.76 7.44
C VAL A 334 21.95 -6.83 7.50
N PHE A 335 22.58 -6.78 8.68
CA PHE A 335 23.87 -6.11 8.84
C PHE A 335 24.92 -7.13 9.23
N ARG A 336 25.95 -7.23 8.38
CA ARG A 336 27.06 -8.16 8.57
C ARG A 336 28.30 -7.40 9.06
N THR A 337 28.84 -7.80 10.20
CA THR A 337 30.10 -7.23 10.70
C THR A 337 31.32 -7.71 9.91
N TYR A 338 31.24 -8.91 9.33
CA TYR A 338 32.22 -9.44 8.38
C TYR A 338 31.52 -10.04 7.16
N LYS A 339 32.10 -9.87 5.97
CA LYS A 339 31.40 -10.18 4.70
C LYS A 339 31.38 -11.65 4.27
N GLY A 340 32.16 -12.54 4.90
CA GLY A 340 32.08 -14.00 4.72
C GLY A 340 31.80 -14.48 3.28
N ASP A 341 30.95 -15.51 3.14
CA ASP A 341 30.29 -15.82 1.88
C ASP A 341 28.91 -15.14 1.82
N ILE A 342 28.81 -14.12 0.97
CA ILE A 342 27.58 -13.33 0.78
C ILE A 342 26.42 -14.14 0.19
N LYS A 343 26.68 -15.32 -0.39
CA LYS A 343 25.62 -16.20 -0.92
C LYS A 343 24.90 -16.99 0.16
N VAL A 344 25.49 -17.07 1.36
CA VAL A 344 24.87 -17.78 2.49
C VAL A 344 23.97 -16.81 3.25
N PRO A 345 22.64 -17.00 3.24
CA PRO A 345 21.71 -16.18 4.00
C PRO A 345 21.90 -16.41 5.51
N ILE A 346 21.51 -15.41 6.31
CA ILE A 346 21.63 -15.45 7.78
C ILE A 346 20.47 -16.23 8.37
N ARG A 347 20.75 -17.08 9.36
CA ARG A 347 19.74 -17.88 10.06
C ARG A 347 18.98 -17.05 11.09
N GLY A 348 17.65 -17.11 11.00
CA GLY A 348 16.73 -16.52 11.96
C GLY A 348 15.79 -17.56 12.55
N VAL A 349 15.29 -17.25 13.73
CA VAL A 349 14.33 -18.09 14.44
C VAL A 349 13.16 -17.26 14.95
N LEU A 350 11.96 -17.76 14.71
CA LEU A 350 10.72 -17.24 15.26
C LEU A 350 10.20 -18.14 16.37
N TYR A 351 9.87 -17.54 17.50
CA TYR A 351 9.17 -18.19 18.60
C TYR A 351 7.76 -17.63 18.68
N ILE A 352 6.77 -18.52 18.61
CA ILE A 352 5.37 -18.19 18.86
C ILE A 352 5.08 -18.51 20.32
N GLN A 353 4.78 -17.49 21.10
CA GLN A 353 4.62 -17.61 22.55
C GLN A 353 3.28 -17.07 23.00
N HIS A 354 2.77 -17.68 24.08
CA HIS A 354 1.56 -17.21 24.72
C HIS A 354 1.75 -15.77 25.27
N PRO A 355 0.76 -14.86 25.15
CA PRO A 355 0.89 -13.46 25.59
C PRO A 355 1.21 -13.28 27.07
N ASP A 356 0.65 -14.14 27.91
CA ASP A 356 0.98 -14.22 29.34
C ASP A 356 2.29 -15.01 29.54
N PRO A 357 3.39 -14.34 29.97
CA PRO A 357 4.68 -14.98 30.17
C PRO A 357 4.67 -15.99 31.33
N THR A 358 3.70 -15.93 32.25
CA THR A 358 3.65 -16.85 33.40
C THR A 358 3.28 -18.28 33.00
N LYS A 359 2.57 -18.46 31.87
CA LYS A 359 2.17 -19.79 31.38
C LYS A 359 3.33 -20.58 30.76
N ASN A 360 4.45 -19.93 30.42
CA ASN A 360 5.62 -20.55 29.77
C ASN A 360 5.24 -21.50 28.62
N LEU A 361 4.28 -21.08 27.80
CA LEU A 361 3.77 -21.85 26.68
C LEU A 361 4.35 -21.26 25.39
N VAL A 362 5.21 -22.03 24.73
CA VAL A 362 5.94 -21.63 23.52
C VAL A 362 5.86 -22.79 22.53
N ALA A 363 5.53 -22.50 21.27
CA ALA A 363 5.59 -23.48 20.20
C ALA A 363 7.03 -23.76 19.76
N GLU A 364 7.25 -24.91 19.12
CA GLU A 364 8.50 -25.25 18.47
C GLU A 364 8.94 -24.12 17.53
N PRO A 365 10.20 -23.65 17.63
CA PRO A 365 10.68 -22.52 16.86
C PRO A 365 10.66 -22.79 15.36
N ILE A 366 10.25 -21.79 14.59
CA ILE A 366 10.31 -21.82 13.13
C ILE A 366 11.64 -21.22 12.69
N SER A 367 12.56 -22.06 12.23
CA SER A 367 13.82 -21.62 11.63
C SER A 367 13.62 -21.19 10.19
N PHE A 368 14.30 -20.11 9.79
CA PHE A 368 14.27 -19.61 8.42
C PHE A 368 15.61 -19.00 8.01
N LEU A 369 15.80 -18.86 6.70
CA LEU A 369 16.94 -18.18 6.11
C LEU A 369 16.50 -16.79 5.64
N SER A 370 17.24 -15.75 6.03
CA SER A 370 16.90 -14.36 5.72
C SER A 370 16.93 -14.08 4.21
N GLN A 371 15.94 -13.34 3.71
CA GLN A 371 15.96 -12.75 2.38
C GLN A 371 16.24 -11.25 2.51
N GLU A 372 17.33 -10.78 1.89
CA GLU A 372 17.68 -9.36 1.88
C GLU A 372 16.90 -8.65 0.77
N PHE A 373 16.34 -7.47 1.05
CA PHE A 373 15.61 -6.60 0.11
C PHE A 373 14.29 -7.16 -0.46
N GLN A 374 13.90 -8.36 -0.07
CA GLN A 374 12.65 -9.00 -0.45
C GLN A 374 11.81 -9.29 0.79
N GLU A 375 10.50 -9.30 0.58
CA GLU A 375 9.57 -9.73 1.61
C GLU A 375 9.49 -11.25 1.64
N GLN A 376 9.71 -11.82 2.83
CA GLN A 376 9.63 -13.24 3.09
C GLN A 376 8.37 -13.55 3.88
N ILE A 377 7.55 -14.50 3.41
CA ILE A 377 6.35 -14.94 4.12
C ILE A 377 6.64 -16.27 4.83
N ILE A 378 6.39 -16.31 6.13
CA ILE A 378 6.44 -17.52 6.94
C ILE A 378 5.04 -17.87 7.39
N TYR A 379 4.58 -19.07 7.06
CA TYR A 379 3.28 -19.56 7.48
C TYR A 379 3.38 -20.22 8.86
N ILE A 380 2.66 -19.67 9.84
CA ILE A 380 2.47 -20.30 11.15
C ILE A 380 1.27 -21.24 11.00
N PRO A 381 1.48 -22.57 11.07
CA PRO A 381 0.40 -23.53 10.94
C PRO A 381 -0.49 -23.49 12.18
N ARG A 382 -1.78 -23.76 12.04
CA ARG A 382 -2.71 -23.84 13.19
C ARG A 382 -2.29 -24.86 14.24
N LYS A 383 -1.66 -25.97 13.83
CA LYS A 383 -1.16 -27.01 14.74
C LYS A 383 0.36 -26.95 14.80
N MET A 384 0.89 -26.80 16.00
CA MET A 384 2.33 -26.77 16.27
C MET A 384 2.66 -27.64 17.47
N GLN A 385 3.87 -28.19 17.51
CA GLN A 385 4.32 -28.89 18.70
C GLN A 385 4.77 -27.90 19.79
N ARG A 386 4.56 -28.26 21.05
CA ARG A 386 5.08 -27.47 22.18
C ARG A 386 6.61 -27.59 22.24
N TYR A 387 7.29 -26.45 22.39
CA TYR A 387 8.74 -26.43 22.63
C TYR A 387 9.05 -27.00 24.02
N ARG A 388 9.89 -28.04 24.07
CA ARG A 388 10.41 -28.63 25.30
C ARG A 388 11.90 -28.91 25.17
N VAL A 389 12.64 -28.68 26.26
CA VAL A 389 14.05 -29.08 26.35
C VAL A 389 14.10 -30.54 26.80
N THR A 390 14.32 -31.46 25.85
CA THR A 390 14.62 -32.91 26.00
C THR A 390 13.56 -33.86 26.59
N GLY A 391 13.26 -34.95 25.85
CA GLY A 391 12.97 -36.29 26.40
C GLY A 391 11.52 -36.75 26.61
N GLU A 392 10.53 -35.88 26.49
CA GLU A 392 9.11 -36.23 26.73
C GLU A 392 8.23 -36.11 25.47
N ALA A 393 7.07 -36.79 25.50
CA ALA A 393 6.11 -36.80 24.40
C ALA A 393 5.70 -35.38 23.98
N SER A 394 5.76 -35.13 22.67
CA SER A 394 5.40 -33.86 22.04
C SER A 394 3.90 -33.61 22.21
N GLU A 395 3.54 -32.48 22.81
CA GLU A 395 2.16 -32.04 23.00
C GLU A 395 1.78 -31.12 21.83
N GLU A 396 0.76 -31.51 21.05
CA GLU A 396 0.24 -30.69 19.96
C GLU A 396 -0.56 -29.51 20.52
N LEU A 397 -0.15 -28.30 20.16
CA LEU A 397 -0.81 -27.03 20.47
C LEU A 397 -1.61 -26.55 19.25
N ASP A 398 -2.81 -26.04 19.50
CA ASP A 398 -3.55 -25.23 18.52
C ASP A 398 -3.19 -23.75 18.73
N VAL A 399 -2.62 -23.10 17.73
CA VAL A 399 -2.13 -21.71 17.80
C VAL A 399 -3.25 -20.74 18.21
N PHE A 400 -4.45 -20.91 17.67
CA PHE A 400 -5.56 -20.00 17.95
C PHE A 400 -6.20 -20.22 19.31
N ARG A 401 -6.24 -21.48 19.77
CA ARG A 401 -6.83 -21.82 21.07
C ARG A 401 -5.85 -21.64 22.23
N ASP A 402 -4.61 -22.08 22.02
CA ASP A 402 -3.65 -22.29 23.10
C ASP A 402 -2.58 -21.20 23.15
N LEU A 403 -2.24 -20.53 22.04
CA LEU A 403 -1.20 -19.48 21.99
C LEU A 403 -1.73 -18.07 21.76
N ILE A 404 -3.02 -17.91 21.43
CA ILE A 404 -3.68 -16.61 21.31
C ILE A 404 -4.62 -16.42 22.50
N GLN A 405 -4.47 -15.30 23.21
CA GLN A 405 -5.36 -14.90 24.30
C GLN A 405 -5.89 -13.50 24.05
N ASP A 406 -7.22 -13.31 24.17
CA ASP A 406 -7.90 -12.02 23.94
C ASP A 406 -7.57 -11.40 22.57
N GLY A 407 -7.36 -12.26 21.56
CA GLY A 407 -6.97 -11.86 20.21
C GLY A 407 -5.53 -11.36 20.08
N GLN A 408 -4.69 -11.57 21.10
CA GLN A 408 -3.27 -11.21 21.07
C GLN A 408 -2.41 -12.40 20.64
N LEU A 409 -1.53 -12.18 19.67
CA LEU A 409 -0.48 -13.11 19.25
C LEU A 409 0.88 -12.48 19.52
N VAL A 410 1.79 -13.23 20.16
CA VAL A 410 3.15 -12.74 20.42
C VAL A 410 4.17 -13.55 19.63
N VAL A 411 4.94 -12.84 18.82
CA VAL A 411 6.00 -13.40 17.97
C VAL A 411 7.33 -12.80 18.40
N LYS A 412 8.30 -13.65 18.75
CA LYS A 412 9.66 -13.26 19.10
C LYS A 412 10.62 -13.69 17.99
N LEU A 413 11.35 -12.73 17.43
CA LEU A 413 12.40 -12.93 16.45
C LEU A 413 13.79 -12.90 17.10
N GLN A 414 14.62 -13.86 16.75
CA GLN A 414 16.04 -13.90 17.10
C GLN A 414 16.92 -14.17 15.87
N CYS A 415 18.15 -13.67 15.92
CA CYS A 415 19.21 -13.98 14.97
C CYS A 415 20.09 -15.08 15.58
N ASP A 416 20.30 -16.17 14.86
CA ASP A 416 21.09 -17.30 15.38
C ASP A 416 22.59 -17.15 15.09
N ASP A 417 22.94 -16.57 13.95
CA ASP A 417 24.34 -16.48 13.54
C ASP A 417 25.09 -15.40 14.32
N HIS A 418 26.12 -15.83 15.05
CA HIS A 418 26.95 -14.94 15.87
C HIS A 418 27.60 -13.81 15.04
N GLN A 419 27.67 -12.60 15.62
CA GLN A 419 28.21 -11.39 14.98
C GLN A 419 27.46 -10.90 13.72
N GLN A 420 26.27 -11.45 13.44
CA GLN A 420 25.36 -10.97 12.40
C GLN A 420 24.16 -10.29 13.06
N TYR A 421 23.53 -9.35 12.37
CA TYR A 421 22.46 -8.55 12.96
C TYR A 421 21.24 -8.50 12.06
N PHE A 422 20.05 -8.61 12.65
CA PHE A 422 18.80 -8.27 11.96
C PHE A 422 18.32 -6.89 12.38
N GLY A 423 18.15 -5.99 11.41
CA GLY A 423 17.56 -4.67 11.60
C GLY A 423 16.07 -4.71 11.36
N VAL A 424 15.30 -4.21 12.32
CA VAL A 424 13.84 -4.27 12.33
C VAL A 424 13.21 -3.00 12.88
N ALA A 425 12.03 -2.70 12.36
CA ALA A 425 11.14 -1.62 12.77
C ALA A 425 9.72 -2.17 12.96
N PRO A 426 8.80 -1.40 13.58
CA PRO A 426 7.43 -1.87 13.81
C PRO A 426 6.70 -2.34 12.53
N GLY A 427 6.97 -1.71 11.39
CA GLY A 427 6.37 -2.05 10.09
C GLY A 427 7.03 -3.20 9.33
N ASP A 428 8.15 -3.74 9.82
CA ASP A 428 8.92 -4.78 9.10
C ASP A 428 8.38 -6.19 9.31
N VAL A 429 7.52 -6.41 10.32
CA VAL A 429 6.86 -7.69 10.56
C VAL A 429 5.37 -7.47 10.74
N TYR A 430 4.57 -8.14 9.93
CA TYR A 430 3.12 -7.99 9.90
C TYR A 430 2.42 -9.28 9.47
N ILE A 431 1.14 -9.37 9.79
CA ILE A 431 0.25 -10.49 9.42
C ILE A 431 -0.64 -10.09 8.24
#